data_AF-A0A959BKV1-F1
#
_entry.id   AF-A0A959BKV1-F1
#
_cell.length_a   1.000
_cell.length_b   1.000
_cell.length_c   1.000
_cell.angle_alpha   90.00
_cell.angle_beta   90.00
_cell.angle_gamma   90.00
#
_symmetry.space_group_name_H-M   'P 1'
#
loop_
_entity.id
_entity.type
_entity.pdbx_description
1 polymer ?
#
loop_
_entity_poly.entity_id
_entity_poly.type
_entity_poly.pdbx_seq_one_letter_code
_entity_poly.pdbx_strand_id
1 'polypeptide(L)'
;MRVFQMMMVALLLSAIGACTNANDDVIPSDSSVVINNNGTWRVSYYFDKDKDETSSFAGYQFIFRDNGVLAASRNGATTSGT
;
A
#
# COMPACT_ATOMS: atom_id res chain seq x y z
N MET A 1 1.39 -44.16 45.37
CA MET A 1 1.39 -44.23 43.89
C MET A 1 0.44 -43.26 43.20
N ARG A 2 -0.77 -42.96 43.74
CA ARG A 2 -1.74 -42.07 43.08
C ARG A 2 -1.39 -40.57 43.09
N VAL A 3 -0.71 -40.10 44.13
CA VAL A 3 -0.28 -38.68 44.26
C VAL A 3 0.93 -38.37 43.35
N PHE A 4 1.85 -39.33 43.21
CA PHE A 4 2.97 -39.23 42.26
C PHE A 4 2.49 -39.16 40.80
N GLN A 5 1.43 -39.93 40.48
CA GLN A 5 0.79 -39.88 39.16
C GLN A 5 0.09 -38.53 38.90
N MET A 6 -0.53 -37.91 39.91
CA MET A 6 -1.08 -36.54 39.78
C MET A 6 0.02 -35.50 39.53
N MET A 7 1.18 -35.62 40.18
CA MET A 7 2.30 -34.68 40.00
C MET A 7 2.95 -34.79 38.61
N MET A 8 3.06 -36.02 38.06
CA MET A 8 3.50 -36.23 36.68
C MET A 8 2.50 -35.70 35.64
N VAL A 9 1.20 -35.88 35.87
CA VAL A 9 0.15 -35.36 34.98
C VAL A 9 0.15 -33.83 34.99
N ALA A 10 0.30 -33.18 36.14
CA ALA A 10 0.37 -31.72 36.23
C ALA A 10 1.56 -31.12 35.46
N LEU A 11 2.72 -31.80 35.43
CA LEU A 11 3.91 -31.38 34.69
C LEU A 11 3.73 -31.52 33.16
N LEU A 12 2.95 -32.50 32.71
CA LEU A 12 2.65 -32.73 31.29
C LEU A 12 1.64 -31.70 30.74
N LEU A 13 0.73 -31.17 31.57
CA LEU A 13 -0.25 -30.16 31.15
C LEU A 13 0.36 -28.75 30.96
N SER A 14 1.53 -28.44 31.51
CA SER A 14 2.21 -27.15 31.30
C SER A 14 2.96 -27.03 29.97
N ALA A 15 3.07 -28.11 29.18
CA ALA A 15 3.90 -28.16 27.98
C ALA A 15 3.19 -27.78 26.66
N ILE A 16 1.88 -27.52 26.69
CA ILE A 16 1.08 -27.24 25.47
C ILE A 16 0.95 -25.74 25.11
N GLY A 17 1.64 -24.85 25.83
CA GLY A 17 1.37 -23.40 25.78
C GLY A 17 2.43 -22.48 25.16
N ALA A 18 3.44 -22.98 24.44
CA ALA A 18 4.51 -22.14 23.90
C ALA A 18 4.77 -22.37 22.41
N CYS A 19 3.80 -21.99 21.58
CA CYS A 19 4.03 -21.69 20.17
C CYS A 19 3.74 -20.20 19.96
N THR A 20 4.79 -19.36 19.93
CA THR A 20 4.66 -17.99 19.44
C THR A 20 4.96 -18.04 17.96
N ASN A 21 3.98 -17.80 17.10
CA ASN A 21 4.25 -17.55 15.69
C ASN A 21 4.87 -16.14 15.63
N ALA A 22 6.17 -16.04 15.81
CA ALA A 22 6.91 -14.85 15.45
C ALA A 22 6.95 -14.84 13.92
N ASN A 23 5.88 -14.33 13.29
CA ASN A 23 5.96 -13.84 11.93
C ASN A 23 6.79 -12.56 11.99
N ASP A 24 8.11 -12.70 12.07
CA ASP A 24 9.06 -11.65 11.68
C ASP A 24 9.13 -11.59 10.15
N ASP A 25 7.95 -11.61 9.50
CA ASP A 25 7.85 -11.04 8.17
C ASP A 25 8.03 -9.55 8.38
N VAL A 26 9.29 -9.12 8.32
CA VAL A 26 9.61 -7.80 7.82
C VAL A 26 9.05 -7.81 6.40
N ILE A 27 7.75 -7.54 6.27
CA ILE A 27 7.22 -6.84 5.12
C ILE A 27 8.16 -5.64 5.09
N PRO A 28 9.08 -5.53 4.11
CA PRO A 28 9.72 -4.26 3.87
C PRO A 28 8.52 -3.36 3.77
N SER A 29 8.37 -2.42 4.72
CA SER A 29 7.34 -1.42 4.61
C SER A 29 7.58 -0.89 3.23
N ASP A 30 6.73 -1.34 2.30
CA ASP A 30 6.76 -0.89 0.94
C ASP A 30 6.76 0.59 1.18
N SER A 31 7.87 1.22 0.81
CA SER A 31 8.00 2.65 0.96
C SER A 31 7.00 3.14 -0.05
N SER A 32 5.73 3.07 0.34
CA SER A 32 4.56 3.27 -0.46
C SER A 32 4.92 4.59 -1.05
N VAL A 33 5.24 4.60 -2.35
CA VAL A 33 5.73 5.79 -3.00
C VAL A 33 4.67 6.81 -2.65
N VAL A 34 5.01 7.71 -1.71
CA VAL A 34 4.05 8.68 -1.23
C VAL A 34 4.04 9.64 -2.39
N ILE A 35 3.19 9.34 -3.38
CA ILE A 35 2.81 10.29 -4.38
C ILE A 35 2.36 11.47 -3.55
N ASN A 36 3.10 12.57 -3.66
CA ASN A 36 2.73 13.77 -2.97
C ASN A 36 1.40 14.24 -3.58
N ASN A 37 0.31 13.81 -2.96
CA ASN A 37 -1.06 14.11 -3.33
C ASN A 37 -1.38 15.61 -3.16
N ASN A 38 -0.50 16.36 -2.49
CA ASN A 38 -0.66 17.80 -2.27
C ASN A 38 -0.17 18.65 -3.45
N GLY A 39 0.27 18.03 -4.55
CA GLY A 39 0.83 18.70 -5.73
C GLY A 39 -0.09 18.68 -6.94
N THR A 40 0.11 19.68 -7.82
CA THR A 40 -0.40 19.63 -9.20
C THR A 40 0.65 18.98 -10.09
N TRP A 41 0.28 17.88 -10.73
CA TRP A 41 1.12 17.11 -11.65
C TRP A 41 0.88 17.53 -13.10
N ARG A 42 1.91 17.42 -13.93
CA ARG A 42 1.88 17.68 -15.38
C ARG A 42 2.61 16.56 -16.11
N VAL A 43 2.17 16.25 -17.33
CA VAL A 43 2.88 15.30 -18.20
C VAL A 43 4.15 15.99 -18.72
N SER A 44 5.31 15.46 -18.37
CA SER A 44 6.60 15.92 -18.88
C SER A 44 6.98 15.25 -20.19
N TYR A 45 6.57 14.00 -20.38
CA TYR A 45 6.82 13.21 -21.57
C TYR A 45 5.77 12.12 -21.73
N TYR A 46 5.29 11.92 -22.95
CA TYR A 46 4.42 10.82 -23.32
C TYR A 46 4.72 10.39 -24.75
N PHE A 47 5.15 9.14 -24.90
CA PHE A 47 5.48 8.53 -26.18
C PHE A 47 4.58 7.32 -26.39
N ASP A 48 3.74 7.37 -27.41
CA ASP A 48 2.89 6.24 -27.81
C ASP A 48 3.49 5.57 -29.04
N LYS A 49 3.99 4.34 -28.86
CA LYS A 49 4.57 3.41 -29.85
C LYS A 49 5.64 3.99 -30.78
N ASP A 50 5.25 4.89 -31.66
CA ASP A 50 6.03 5.48 -32.73
C ASP A 50 6.02 7.02 -32.73
N LYS A 51 5.35 7.65 -31.76
CA LYS A 51 5.14 9.10 -31.76
C LYS A 51 5.23 9.73 -30.37
N ASP A 52 5.90 10.87 -30.30
CA ASP A 52 5.82 11.78 -29.16
C ASP A 52 4.48 12.54 -29.19
N GLU A 53 3.65 12.27 -28.19
CA GLU A 53 2.35 12.87 -28.00
C GLU A 53 2.27 13.76 -26.75
N THR A 54 3.43 14.14 -26.18
CA THR A 54 3.54 15.02 -25.00
C THR A 54 2.73 16.31 -25.15
N SER A 55 2.72 16.89 -26.35
CA SER A 55 1.99 18.12 -26.66
C SER A 55 0.47 18.01 -26.52
N SER A 56 -0.10 16.81 -26.66
CA SER A 56 -1.54 16.55 -26.44
C SER A 56 -1.96 16.84 -25.01
N PHE A 57 -1.01 16.78 -24.06
CA PHE A 57 -1.23 17.02 -22.64
C PHE A 57 -0.85 18.44 -22.20
N ALA A 58 -0.48 19.32 -23.13
CA ALA A 58 -0.11 20.69 -22.83
C ALA A 58 -1.26 21.46 -22.15
N GLY A 59 -0.95 22.06 -20.99
CA GLY A 59 -1.90 22.82 -20.18
C GLY A 59 -2.81 21.99 -19.28
N TYR A 60 -2.73 20.65 -19.30
CA TYR A 60 -3.40 19.82 -18.30
C TYR A 60 -2.71 19.93 -16.93
N GLN A 61 -3.54 19.81 -15.90
CA GLN A 61 -3.15 19.75 -14.49
C GLN A 61 -3.84 18.54 -13.85
N PHE A 62 -3.06 17.69 -13.19
CA PHE A 62 -3.52 16.45 -12.57
C PHE A 62 -3.38 16.54 -11.05
N ILE A 63 -4.43 16.17 -10.32
CA ILE A 63 -4.46 16.17 -8.85
C ILE A 63 -4.91 14.80 -8.38
N PHE A 64 -4.04 14.13 -7.61
CA PHE A 64 -4.35 12.90 -6.92
C PHE A 64 -4.89 13.24 -5.54
N ARG A 65 -6.10 12.78 -5.22
CA ARG A 65 -6.74 13.00 -3.92
C ARG A 65 -6.59 11.76 -3.05
N ASP A 66 -6.58 11.95 -1.74
CA ASP A 66 -6.42 10.86 -0.77
C ASP A 66 -7.56 9.84 -0.78
N ASN A 67 -8.70 10.19 -1.40
CA ASN A 67 -9.84 9.28 -1.58
C ASN A 67 -9.73 8.42 -2.86
N GLY A 68 -8.55 8.36 -3.49
CA GLY A 68 -8.32 7.57 -4.70
C GLY A 68 -8.85 8.21 -5.98
N VAL A 69 -9.34 9.45 -5.93
CA VAL A 69 -9.83 10.16 -7.12
C VAL A 69 -8.70 10.92 -7.81
N LEU A 70 -8.56 10.71 -9.12
CA LEU A 70 -7.74 11.56 -10.00
C LEU A 70 -8.62 12.62 -10.66
N ALA A 71 -8.26 13.89 -10.51
CA ALA A 71 -8.84 15.01 -11.27
C ALA A 71 -7.86 15.52 -12.32
N ALA A 72 -8.32 15.62 -13.56
CA ALA A 72 -7.63 16.30 -14.65
C ALA A 72 -8.37 17.59 -15.02
N SER A 73 -7.65 18.70 -15.11
CA SER A 73 -8.23 20.00 -15.49
C SER A 73 -7.45 20.69 -16.60
N ARG A 74 -8.17 21.38 -17.49
CA ARG A 74 -7.61 22.23 -18.56
C ARG A 74 -8.60 23.33 -18.92
N ASN A 75 -8.15 24.58 -18.96
CA ASN A 75 -8.98 25.75 -19.31
C ASN A 75 -10.29 25.86 -18.50
N GLY A 76 -10.24 25.52 -17.21
CA GLY A 76 -11.40 25.56 -16.30
C GLY A 76 -12.34 24.35 -16.39
N ALA A 77 -12.23 23.50 -17.41
CA ALA A 77 -12.93 22.21 -17.44
C ALA A 77 -12.19 21.18 -16.58
N THR A 78 -12.94 20.42 -15.77
CA THR A 78 -12.39 19.38 -14.89
C THR A 78 -13.14 18.07 -15.10
N THR A 79 -12.40 16.98 -15.28
CA THR A 79 -12.90 15.60 -15.33
C THR A 79 -12.28 14.82 -14.17
N SER A 80 -13.05 13.99 -13.49
CA SER A 80 -12.54 13.15 -12.39
C SER A 80 -12.86 11.67 -12.63
N GLY A 81 -12.01 10.77 -12.13
CA GLY A 81 -12.17 9.32 -12.18
C GLY A 81 -11.49 8.62 -10.99
N THR A 82 -11.63 7.31 -10.90
CA THR A 82 -11.06 6.43 -9.87
C THR A 82 -10.35 5.25 -10.53
#